data_AF-H3DI52-F1
#
_entry.id   AF-H3DI52-F1
#
_cell.length_a   1.000
_cell.length_b   1.000
_cell.length_c   1.000
_cell.angle_alpha   90.00
_cell.angle_beta   90.00
_cell.angle_gamma   90.00
#
_symmetry.space_group_name_H-M   'P 1'
#
loop_
_entity.id
_entity.type
_entity.pdbx_description
1 polymer ?
#
loop_
_entity_poly.entity_id
_entity_poly.type
_entity_poly.pdbx_seq_one_letter_code
_entity_poly.pdbx_strand_id
1 'polypeptide(L)'
;FPLSPCPPPPAATPCIKAISPSEGWTTGGATVILIGENFFDGLQVVFGTMLVWSELITPHAIRVQTPPRHIPGVVEVTLSYKSKQFCKGAPGRFVYTALNEPTIDYGFQRLQKVIPRHPGDPERLPKVSHTQTTHTNTHTHTHTHTHTHTHTHTHKLSDCFVFWLTA
;
A
#
# COMPACT_ATOMS: atom_id res chain seq x y z
N PHE A 1 15.01 -2.12 -59.15
CA PHE A 1 15.49 -2.66 -57.86
C PHE A 1 14.28 -2.82 -56.94
N PRO A 2 13.85 -4.03 -56.57
CA PRO A 2 12.85 -4.18 -55.52
C PRO A 2 13.49 -3.75 -54.20
N LEU A 3 12.83 -2.85 -53.49
CA LEU A 3 13.24 -2.44 -52.14
C LEU A 3 13.11 -3.68 -51.24
N SER A 4 14.23 -4.17 -50.72
CA SER A 4 14.24 -5.24 -49.72
C SER A 4 13.35 -4.82 -48.54
N PRO A 5 12.42 -5.67 -48.07
CA PRO A 5 11.64 -5.37 -46.89
C PRO A 5 12.57 -5.10 -45.70
N CYS A 6 12.33 -4.01 -44.97
CA CYS A 6 13.05 -3.75 -43.73
C CYS A 6 12.88 -4.96 -42.79
N PRO A 7 13.96 -5.43 -42.14
CA PRO A 7 13.86 -6.52 -41.19
C PRO A 7 12.88 -6.12 -40.06
N PRO A 8 11.97 -7.00 -39.63
CA PRO A 8 11.08 -6.70 -38.53
C PRO A 8 11.91 -6.34 -37.29
N PRO A 9 11.52 -5.31 -36.51
CA PRO A 9 12.24 -4.94 -35.31
C PRO A 9 12.34 -6.14 -34.36
N PRO A 10 13.44 -6.28 -33.60
CA PRO A 10 13.60 -7.38 -32.65
C PRO A 10 12.39 -7.46 -31.73
N ALA A 11 11.77 -8.64 -31.64
CA ALA A 11 10.64 -8.86 -30.76
C ALA A 11 11.04 -8.53 -29.32
N ALA A 12 10.58 -7.39 -28.85
CA ALA A 12 11.00 -6.84 -27.57
C ALA A 12 10.45 -7.73 -26.46
N THR A 13 11.33 -8.17 -25.56
CA THR A 13 10.96 -9.11 -24.49
C THR A 13 10.25 -8.35 -23.37
N PRO A 14 9.09 -8.83 -22.89
CA PRO A 14 8.38 -8.16 -21.81
C PRO A 14 9.20 -8.22 -20.52
N CYS A 15 9.32 -7.08 -19.83
CA CYS A 15 10.08 -6.97 -18.57
C CYS A 15 9.25 -6.28 -17.48
N ILE A 16 9.40 -6.74 -16.24
CA ILE A 16 8.81 -6.09 -15.07
C ILE A 16 9.86 -5.15 -14.46
N LYS A 17 9.51 -3.90 -14.22
CA LYS A 17 10.35 -2.91 -13.53
C LYS A 17 9.85 -2.62 -12.12
N ALA A 18 8.53 -2.53 -11.94
CA ALA A 18 7.91 -2.26 -10.65
C ALA A 18 6.52 -2.88 -10.53
N ILE A 19 6.04 -3.00 -9.29
CA ILE A 19 4.71 -3.52 -8.94
C ILE A 19 4.12 -2.57 -7.91
N SER A 20 2.88 -2.10 -8.14
CA SER A 20 2.20 -1.17 -7.25
C SER A 20 0.72 -1.54 -7.08
N PRO A 21 0.25 -1.79 -5.85
CA PRO A 21 1.03 -1.98 -4.62
C PRO A 21 1.87 -3.27 -4.68
N SER A 22 3.03 -3.29 -4.01
CA SER A 22 3.88 -4.49 -3.88
C SER A 22 3.45 -5.43 -2.74
N GLU A 23 2.31 -5.16 -2.11
CA GLU A 23 1.76 -5.93 -1.00
C GLU A 23 0.23 -6.01 -1.08
N GLY A 24 -0.33 -7.04 -0.44
CA GLY A 24 -1.77 -7.21 -0.34
C GLY A 24 -2.17 -8.42 0.51
N TRP A 25 -3.48 -8.55 0.71
CA TRP A 25 -4.03 -9.57 1.60
C TRP A 25 -4.01 -10.97 1.00
N THR A 26 -3.82 -11.98 1.86
CA THR A 26 -3.95 -13.42 1.52
C THR A 26 -5.32 -13.80 0.96
N THR A 27 -6.35 -13.00 1.22
CA THR A 27 -7.69 -13.18 0.63
C THR A 27 -7.71 -12.96 -0.89
N GLY A 28 -6.71 -12.28 -1.46
CA GLY A 28 -6.68 -11.91 -2.87
C GLY A 28 -7.69 -10.82 -3.22
N GLY A 29 -7.87 -10.57 -4.52
CA GLY A 29 -8.80 -9.59 -5.09
C GLY A 29 -8.28 -8.14 -5.11
N ALA A 30 -7.06 -7.89 -4.64
CA ALA A 30 -6.45 -6.57 -4.73
C ALA A 30 -6.08 -6.26 -6.18
N THR A 31 -6.39 -5.04 -6.63
CA THR A 31 -5.97 -4.55 -7.95
C THR A 31 -4.53 -4.10 -7.88
N VAL A 32 -3.67 -4.71 -8.68
CA VAL A 32 -2.23 -4.43 -8.75
C VAL A 32 -1.87 -3.99 -10.16
N ILE A 33 -1.06 -2.94 -10.27
CA ILE A 33 -0.50 -2.46 -11.53
C ILE A 33 0.95 -2.91 -11.62
N LEU A 34 1.28 -3.64 -12.68
CA LEU A 34 2.66 -3.96 -13.01
C LEU A 34 3.14 -2.93 -14.01
N ILE A 35 4.30 -2.35 -13.73
CA ILE A 35 4.96 -1.34 -14.55
C ILE A 35 6.20 -1.97 -15.17
N GLY A 36 6.38 -1.79 -16.47
CA GLY A 36 7.42 -2.45 -17.22
C GLY A 36 7.53 -1.96 -18.65
N GLU A 37 7.99 -2.84 -19.53
CA GLU A 37 8.14 -2.55 -20.96
C GLU A 37 7.70 -3.73 -21.80
N ASN A 38 7.26 -3.44 -23.03
CA ASN A 38 6.88 -4.40 -24.05
C ASN A 38 5.73 -5.31 -23.61
N PHE A 39 4.78 -4.77 -22.85
CA PHE A 39 3.53 -5.46 -22.56
C PHE A 39 2.60 -5.42 -23.77
N PHE A 40 1.83 -6.48 -23.94
CA PHE A 40 0.91 -6.66 -25.06
C PHE A 40 -0.30 -7.47 -24.61
N ASP A 41 -1.34 -7.47 -25.42
CA ASP A 41 -2.61 -8.09 -25.09
C ASP A 41 -2.49 -9.63 -25.00
N GLY A 42 -3.17 -10.22 -24.03
CA GLY A 42 -3.09 -11.66 -23.76
C GLY A 42 -1.86 -12.11 -22.96
N LEU A 43 -1.00 -11.19 -22.52
CA LEU A 43 0.07 -11.49 -21.57
C LEU A 43 -0.53 -11.92 -20.22
N GLN A 44 -0.05 -13.02 -19.67
CA GLN A 44 -0.47 -13.55 -18.38
C GLN A 44 0.59 -13.22 -17.33
N VAL A 45 0.15 -13.05 -16.09
CA VAL A 45 1.05 -12.81 -14.95
C VAL A 45 0.98 -14.01 -14.03
N VAL A 46 2.13 -14.44 -13.51
CA VAL A 46 2.22 -15.60 -12.62
C VAL A 46 2.72 -15.13 -11.27
N PHE A 47 1.87 -15.26 -10.25
CA PHE A 47 2.19 -15.01 -8.84
C PHE A 47 2.66 -16.32 -8.20
N GLY A 48 3.97 -16.51 -8.13
CA GLY A 48 4.63 -17.75 -7.70
C GLY A 48 4.32 -18.89 -8.65
N THR A 49 3.26 -19.63 -8.35
CA THR A 49 2.75 -20.75 -9.17
C THR A 49 1.35 -20.49 -9.73
N MET A 50 0.69 -19.42 -9.29
CA MET A 50 -0.69 -19.11 -9.69
C MET A 50 -0.71 -18.19 -10.90
N LEU A 51 -1.37 -18.63 -11.97
CA LEU A 51 -1.54 -17.85 -13.18
C LEU A 51 -2.77 -16.95 -13.05
N VAL A 52 -2.61 -15.68 -13.37
CA VAL A 52 -3.71 -14.71 -13.47
C VAL A 52 -3.73 -14.03 -14.82
N TRP A 53 -4.94 -13.69 -15.24
CA TRP A 53 -5.17 -12.86 -16.41
C TRP A 53 -4.73 -11.43 -16.11
N SER A 54 -4.12 -10.79 -17.11
CA SER A 54 -3.80 -9.37 -17.05
C SER A 54 -4.57 -8.62 -18.12
N GLU A 55 -4.88 -7.38 -17.80
CA GLU A 55 -5.53 -6.44 -18.69
C GLU A 55 -4.52 -5.37 -19.10
N LEU A 56 -4.34 -5.22 -20.41
CA LEU A 56 -3.43 -4.25 -20.96
C LEU A 56 -4.01 -2.84 -20.80
N ILE A 57 -3.31 -1.98 -20.04
CA ILE A 57 -3.61 -0.54 -20.01
C ILE A 57 -2.76 0.17 -21.06
N THR A 58 -1.44 -0.06 -21.01
CA THR A 58 -0.48 0.47 -21.99
C THR A 58 0.64 -0.54 -22.20
N PRO A 59 1.47 -0.39 -23.26
CA PRO A 59 2.67 -1.22 -23.44
C PRO A 59 3.67 -1.18 -22.28
N HIS A 60 3.47 -0.28 -21.30
CA HIS A 60 4.30 -0.12 -20.11
C HIS A 60 3.57 -0.45 -18.80
N ALA A 61 2.27 -0.70 -18.85
CA ALA A 61 1.48 -0.97 -17.65
C ALA A 61 0.36 -1.98 -17.91
N ILE A 62 0.29 -3.01 -17.07
CA ILE A 62 -0.80 -3.99 -17.06
C ILE A 62 -1.46 -4.01 -15.68
N ARG A 63 -2.77 -4.22 -15.67
CA ARG A 63 -3.57 -4.41 -14.46
C ARG A 63 -3.82 -5.89 -14.23
N VAL A 64 -3.70 -6.32 -12.98
CA VAL A 64 -4.04 -7.68 -12.55
C VAL A 64 -4.81 -7.65 -11.24
N GLN A 65 -5.52 -8.74 -10.97
CA GLN A 65 -6.04 -9.02 -9.63
C GLN A 65 -5.21 -10.10 -8.96
N THR A 66 -4.89 -9.91 -7.68
CA THR A 66 -4.12 -10.88 -6.92
C THR A 66 -4.96 -12.13 -6.63
N PRO A 67 -4.43 -13.35 -6.88
CA PRO A 67 -5.16 -14.56 -6.55
C PRO A 67 -5.16 -14.78 -5.01
N PRO A 68 -6.20 -15.44 -4.46
CA PRO A 68 -6.20 -15.84 -3.05
C PRO A 68 -5.06 -16.82 -2.75
N ARG A 69 -4.38 -16.65 -1.61
CA ARG A 69 -3.26 -17.50 -1.16
C ARG A 69 -3.38 -17.79 0.33
N HIS A 70 -3.29 -19.06 0.72
CA HIS A 70 -3.44 -19.49 2.12
C HIS A 70 -2.19 -19.25 2.99
N ILE A 71 -1.00 -19.13 2.38
CA ILE A 71 0.26 -18.89 3.08
C ILE A 71 0.69 -17.43 2.89
N PRO A 72 0.95 -16.66 3.96
CA PRO A 72 1.56 -15.34 3.85
C PRO A 72 3.03 -15.42 3.42
N GLY A 73 3.57 -14.32 2.91
CA GLY A 73 4.98 -14.20 2.55
C GLY A 73 5.23 -13.66 1.15
N VAL A 74 6.51 -13.53 0.81
CA VAL A 74 6.97 -13.01 -0.48
C VAL A 74 6.74 -14.04 -1.58
N VAL A 75 6.13 -13.61 -2.68
CA VAL A 75 6.01 -14.38 -3.92
C VAL A 75 6.73 -13.67 -5.05
N GLU A 76 7.26 -14.47 -5.97
CA GLU A 76 7.86 -13.98 -7.20
C GLU A 76 6.78 -13.78 -8.25
N VAL A 77 6.86 -12.67 -8.99
CA VAL A 77 5.92 -12.30 -10.03
C VAL A 77 6.64 -12.37 -11.36
N THR A 78 6.15 -13.20 -12.26
CA THR A 78 6.71 -13.41 -13.59
C THR A 78 5.64 -13.24 -14.66
N LEU A 79 6.05 -13.16 -15.92
CA LEU A 79 5.14 -13.02 -17.06
C LEU A 79 5.11 -14.33 -17.85
N SER A 80 3.98 -14.64 -18.47
CA SER A 80 3.76 -15.84 -19.28
C SER A 80 2.93 -15.53 -20.51
N TYR A 81 3.28 -16.09 -21.66
CA TYR A 81 2.48 -15.99 -22.88
C TYR A 81 2.67 -17.24 -23.76
N LYS A 82 1.57 -17.86 -24.21
CA LYS A 82 1.60 -19.08 -25.04
C LYS A 82 2.56 -20.15 -24.49
N SER A 83 2.53 -20.38 -23.18
CA SER A 83 3.41 -21.31 -22.44
C SER A 83 4.90 -20.92 -22.35
N LYS A 84 5.29 -19.74 -22.85
CA LYS A 84 6.63 -19.17 -22.67
C LYS A 84 6.63 -18.23 -21.47
N GLN A 85 7.51 -18.50 -20.51
CA GLN A 85 7.69 -17.66 -19.31
C GLN A 85 8.82 -16.65 -19.50
N PHE A 86 8.62 -15.44 -19.00
CA PHE A 86 9.57 -14.33 -19.03
C PHE A 86 9.86 -13.83 -17.61
N CYS A 87 10.86 -12.95 -17.49
CA CYS A 87 11.30 -12.36 -16.21
C CYS A 87 11.76 -13.35 -15.14
N LYS A 88 12.12 -14.60 -15.49
CA LYS A 88 12.67 -15.56 -14.50
C LYS A 88 13.97 -15.10 -13.85
N GLY A 89 14.80 -14.34 -14.55
CA GLY A 89 16.07 -13.82 -14.01
C GLY A 89 15.93 -12.52 -13.20
N ALA A 90 14.79 -11.82 -13.35
CA ALA A 90 14.48 -10.59 -12.64
C ALA A 90 12.97 -10.56 -12.32
N PRO A 91 12.50 -11.46 -11.43
CA PRO A 91 11.09 -11.51 -11.08
C PRO A 91 10.73 -10.28 -10.24
N GLY A 92 9.50 -9.79 -10.43
CA GLY A 92 8.92 -8.86 -9.48
C GLY A 92 8.68 -9.56 -8.13
N ARG A 93 8.54 -8.78 -7.06
CA ARG A 93 8.23 -9.33 -5.73
C ARG A 93 6.92 -8.73 -5.23
N PHE A 94 6.05 -9.60 -4.73
CA PHE A 94 4.79 -9.22 -4.12
C PHE A 94 4.67 -9.89 -2.75
N VAL A 95 4.19 -9.16 -1.74
CA VAL A 95 4.09 -9.66 -0.36
C VAL A 95 2.63 -9.94 -0.01
N TYR A 96 2.33 -11.19 0.34
CA TYR A 96 1.03 -11.54 0.92
C TYR A 96 1.05 -11.39 2.44
N THR A 97 0.18 -10.55 2.96
CA THR A 97 -0.04 -10.34 4.39
C THR A 97 -1.32 -11.05 4.82
N ALA A 98 -1.27 -11.82 5.91
CA ALA A 98 -2.47 -12.44 6.45
C ALA A 98 -3.31 -11.39 7.21
N LEU A 99 -4.63 -11.42 7.03
CA LEU A 99 -5.57 -10.64 7.87
C LEU A 99 -5.55 -11.09 9.35
N ASN A 100 -4.98 -12.26 9.62
CA ASN A 100 -4.99 -12.92 10.91
C ASN A 100 -3.55 -13.24 11.30
N GLU A 101 -2.87 -12.30 11.95
CA GLU A 101 -1.83 -12.73 12.86
C GLU A 101 -2.47 -13.45 14.05
N PRO A 102 -1.93 -14.59 14.53
CA PRO A 102 -2.30 -15.11 15.85
C PRO A 102 -2.09 -14.05 16.93
N THR A 103 -1.20 -13.08 16.73
CA THR A 103 -0.91 -11.96 17.63
C THR A 103 -2.11 -11.02 17.85
N ILE A 104 -2.98 -10.81 16.85
CA ILE A 104 -4.18 -9.97 17.00
C ILE A 104 -5.24 -10.70 17.82
N ASP A 105 -5.47 -11.98 17.54
CA ASP A 105 -6.33 -12.83 18.39
C ASP A 105 -5.76 -12.93 19.81
N TYR A 106 -4.44 -13.09 20.00
CA TYR A 106 -3.78 -13.03 21.31
C TYR A 106 -3.92 -11.65 21.97
N GLY A 107 -3.88 -10.56 21.20
CA GLY A 107 -4.08 -9.19 21.67
C GLY A 107 -5.49 -8.97 22.19
N PHE A 108 -6.51 -9.37 21.42
CA PHE A 108 -7.91 -9.35 21.84
C PHE A 108 -8.15 -10.30 23.03
N GLN A 109 -7.54 -11.49 23.04
CA GLN A 109 -7.62 -12.44 24.15
C GLN A 109 -6.96 -11.90 25.44
N ARG A 110 -5.86 -11.13 25.33
CA ARG A 110 -5.24 -10.42 26.47
C ARG A 110 -6.12 -9.27 26.94
N LEU A 111 -6.70 -8.48 26.03
CA LEU A 111 -7.61 -7.37 26.39
C LEU A 111 -8.89 -7.88 27.06
N GLN A 112 -9.50 -8.96 26.55
CA GLN A 112 -10.66 -9.61 27.17
C GLN A 112 -10.40 -10.12 28.59
N LYS A 113 -9.13 -10.36 28.97
CA LYS A 113 -8.74 -10.76 30.33
C LYS A 113 -8.42 -9.58 31.25
N VAL A 114 -8.12 -8.39 30.71
CA VAL A 114 -7.77 -7.18 31.48
C VAL A 114 -9.00 -6.32 31.77
N ILE A 115 -10.08 -6.45 30.98
CA ILE A 115 -11.35 -5.76 31.23
C ILE A 115 -12.06 -6.44 32.42
N PRO A 116 -12.33 -5.72 33.53
CA PRO A 116 -13.12 -6.25 34.64
C PRO A 116 -14.52 -6.62 34.14
N ARG A 117 -14.89 -7.90 34.23
CA ARG A 117 -16.22 -8.35 33.83
C ARG A 117 -17.24 -7.95 34.89
N HIS A 118 -18.29 -7.26 34.48
CA HIS A 118 -19.43 -6.95 35.35
C HIS A 118 -20.44 -8.11 35.31
N PRO A 119 -21.14 -8.43 36.41
CA PRO A 119 -22.19 -9.44 36.40
C PRO A 119 -23.29 -9.07 35.39
N GLY A 120 -23.45 -9.88 34.33
CA GLY A 120 -24.41 -9.64 33.25
C GLY A 120 -23.82 -9.51 31.84
N ASP A 121 -22.49 -9.51 31.70
CA ASP A 121 -21.83 -9.45 30.38
C ASP A 121 -21.90 -10.82 29.67
N PRO A 122 -22.40 -10.92 28.42
CA PRO A 122 -22.42 -12.17 27.67
C PRO A 122 -21.01 -12.78 27.53
N GLU A 123 -20.91 -14.10 27.74
CA GLU A 123 -19.65 -14.87 27.84
C GLU A 123 -18.73 -14.76 26.60
N ARG A 124 -19.28 -14.29 25.47
CA ARG A 124 -18.54 -13.98 24.25
C ARG A 124 -19.12 -12.71 23.62
N LEU A 125 -18.30 -11.66 23.52
CA LEU A 125 -18.55 -10.60 22.56
C LEU A 125 -18.56 -11.24 21.16
N PRO A 126 -19.62 -11.06 20.34
CA PRO A 126 -19.64 -11.60 18.99
C PRO A 126 -18.46 -11.00 18.22
N LYS A 127 -17.63 -11.87 17.63
CA LYS A 127 -16.63 -11.46 16.64
C LYS A 127 -17.42 -10.82 15.52
N VAL A 128 -17.42 -9.49 15.46
CA VAL A 128 -18.14 -8.75 14.42
C VAL A 128 -17.61 -9.25 13.09
N SER A 129 -18.43 -10.05 12.41
CA SER A 129 -18.26 -10.44 11.02
C SER A 129 -18.32 -9.15 10.22
N HIS A 130 -17.15 -8.56 9.96
CA HIS A 130 -17.05 -7.39 9.10
C HIS A 130 -17.31 -7.84 7.66
N THR A 131 -18.60 -7.95 7.36
CA THR A 131 -19.16 -7.55 6.09
C THR A 131 -18.64 -6.15 5.77
N GLN A 132 -17.94 -6.04 4.63
CA GLN A 132 -17.65 -4.81 3.87
C GLN A 132 -17.85 -3.49 4.64
N THR A 133 -16.88 -3.05 5.43
CA THR A 133 -16.84 -1.67 5.91
C THR A 133 -15.90 -0.90 5.00
N THR A 134 -16.45 -0.05 4.14
CA THR A 134 -15.72 0.94 3.37
C THR A 134 -14.78 1.68 4.31
N HIS A 135 -13.47 1.50 4.15
CA HIS A 135 -12.50 2.29 4.90
C HIS A 135 -12.55 3.73 4.37
N THR A 136 -13.45 4.56 4.92
CA THR A 136 -13.25 6.00 4.90
C THR A 136 -12.04 6.25 5.77
N ASN A 137 -10.91 6.55 5.15
CA ASN A 137 -9.68 6.86 5.85
C ASN A 137 -9.87 8.20 6.57
N THR A 138 -10.45 8.15 7.77
CA THR A 138 -10.54 9.33 8.65
C THR A 138 -9.14 9.54 9.21
N HIS A 139 -8.40 10.41 8.53
CA HIS A 139 -7.08 10.85 8.98
C HIS A 139 -7.26 11.68 10.26
N THR A 140 -7.08 11.04 11.42
CA THR A 140 -7.07 11.73 12.72
C THR A 140 -5.82 12.60 12.78
N HIS A 141 -5.97 13.88 12.51
CA HIS A 141 -4.90 14.86 12.66
C HIS A 141 -4.75 15.19 14.14
N THR A 142 -3.74 14.61 14.80
CA THR A 142 -3.36 14.97 16.16
C THR A 142 -2.81 16.39 16.16
N HIS A 143 -3.60 17.36 16.63
CA HIS A 143 -3.17 18.74 16.74
C HIS A 143 -2.35 18.92 18.02
N THR A 144 -1.02 18.92 17.90
CA THR A 144 -0.11 19.25 18.99
C THR A 144 -0.27 20.74 19.33
N HIS A 145 -0.84 21.06 20.49
CA HIS A 145 -1.00 22.44 20.94
C HIS A 145 0.31 22.95 21.55
N THR A 146 1.13 23.63 20.75
CA THR A 146 2.33 24.32 21.22
C THR A 146 1.92 25.56 22.01
N HIS A 147 2.22 25.60 23.31
CA HIS A 147 1.92 26.75 24.16
C HIS A 147 3.01 27.82 23.98
N THR A 148 2.72 28.85 23.19
CA THR A 148 3.59 30.04 23.05
C THR A 148 3.40 30.94 24.27
N HIS A 149 4.44 31.11 25.08
CA HIS A 149 4.43 32.04 26.20
C HIS A 149 4.77 33.45 25.70
N THR A 150 3.77 34.31 25.54
CA THR A 150 3.95 35.73 25.23
C THR A 150 4.35 36.47 26.51
N HIS A 151 5.59 36.96 26.56
CA HIS A 151 6.03 37.83 27.65
C HIS A 151 5.56 39.27 27.39
N THR A 152 4.52 39.70 28.10
CA THR A 152 4.05 41.09 28.10
C THR A 152 5.08 41.97 28.82
N HIS A 153 5.83 42.77 28.08
CA HIS A 153 6.68 43.80 28.65
C HIS A 153 5.83 44.98 29.12
N THR A 154 5.47 44.99 30.40
CA THR A 154 4.84 46.13 31.06
C THR A 154 5.89 47.21 31.28
N HIS A 155 5.95 48.21 30.41
CA HIS A 155 6.69 49.44 30.71
C HIS A 155 6.05 50.11 31.93
N LYS A 156 6.73 50.01 33.08
CA LYS A 156 6.55 51.01 34.14
C LYS A 156 7.16 52.30 33.63
N LEU A 157 6.33 53.32 33.45
CA LEU A 157 6.77 54.70 33.38
C LEU A 157 7.45 55.06 34.71
N SER A 158 8.77 55.03 34.72
CA SER A 158 9.61 55.82 35.62
C SER A 158 10.81 56.31 34.82
N ASP A 159 10.88 57.63 34.73
CA ASP A 159 11.99 58.45 34.23
C ASP A 159 12.14 58.61 32.71
N CYS A 160 11.22 59.46 32.23
CA CYS A 160 11.43 60.40 31.15
C CYS A 160 12.60 61.35 31.47
N PHE A 161 13.67 61.36 30.67
CA PHE A 161 14.53 62.54 30.51
C PHE A 161 15.25 62.50 29.15
N VAL A 162 14.58 62.99 28.10
CA VAL A 162 15.27 63.56 26.95
C VAL A 162 15.08 65.07 27.05
N PHE A 163 16.20 65.71 27.37
CA PHE A 163 16.42 67.15 27.35
C PHE A 163 16.34 67.68 25.91
N TRP A 164 16.20 69.01 25.83
CA TRP A 164 16.25 69.94 24.68
C TRP A 164 14.86 70.43 24.22
N LEU A 165 14.52 71.73 24.26
CA LEU A 165 15.31 72.97 24.19
C LEU A 165 14.47 74.19 24.67
N THR A 166 15.15 75.30 25.03
CA THR A 166 14.72 76.73 25.09
C THR A 166 13.90 77.24 26.29
N ALA A 167 14.57 77.83 27.30
CA ALA A 167 14.90 79.26 27.42
C ALA A 167 15.84 79.47 28.62
#